data_AF-A0A7W1J9J9-F1
#
_entry.id   AF-A0A7W1J9J9-F1
#
_cell.length_a   1.000
_cell.length_b   1.000
_cell.length_c   1.000
_cell.angle_alpha   90.00
_cell.angle_beta   90.00
_cell.angle_gamma   90.00
#
_symmetry.space_group_name_H-M   'P 1'
#
loop_
_entity.id
_entity.type
_entity.pdbx_description
1 polymer ?
#
loop_
_entity_poly.entity_id
_entity_poly.type
_entity_poly.pdbx_seq_one_letter_code
_entity_poly.pdbx_strand_id
1 'polypeptide(L)'
;MVSLLITVIVVALIFDYINGFHDSANAIATTVSTGVMSLAAAVLLAGVFNFVGAIYGTEVAKFIAQGLADAKYIDQVVVLAALLGASAWNLITWWYGIPSSSSHALIGGIAGAVAANAGWGAVKWNEIGNRVLLPLVISPVIGFTIALLVMIAAFWIVRRMRPGTVNRGSRALQLVSACTFSFSHGSNDAQKTMGIMTMALIAFMTMHSDHLPQWMADHPSFLPHSHTNDKGKLVHDVPYWVMLSCATAMALGTMIGGKRIIKTMGAKIYRINPLQGFAAQTSGTAVILSASHLGIPISTTHCISAAIMGAGVSKRISAVRWGVAINILIAWILTLPLSALVAYGCLIALRAVFGNVG
;
A
#
# COMPACT_ATOMS: atom_id res chain seq x y z
N MET A 1 -4.50 8.54 28.26
CA MET A 1 -3.95 7.27 27.76
C MET A 1 -4.89 6.62 26.73
N VAL A 2 -6.14 6.27 27.07
CA VAL A 2 -7.13 5.79 26.07
C VAL A 2 -7.41 6.82 24.96
N SER A 3 -7.48 8.11 25.32
CA SER A 3 -7.66 9.21 24.36
C SER A 3 -6.57 9.25 23.26
N LEU A 4 -5.33 8.90 23.61
CA LEU A 4 -4.22 8.86 22.66
C LEU A 4 -4.35 7.65 21.73
N LEU A 5 -4.75 6.49 22.25
CA LEU A 5 -5.08 5.32 21.42
C LEU A 5 -6.19 5.62 20.41
N ILE A 6 -7.28 6.24 20.85
CA ILE A 6 -8.39 6.65 19.97
C ILE A 6 -7.86 7.60 18.89
N THR A 7 -6.99 8.55 19.27
CA THR A 7 -6.35 9.46 18.31
C THR A 7 -5.53 8.71 17.27
N VAL A 8 -4.70 7.73 17.69
CA VAL A 8 -3.91 6.88 16.79
C VAL A 8 -4.82 6.10 15.83
N ILE A 9 -5.90 5.52 16.32
CA ILE A 9 -6.88 4.78 15.51
C ILE A 9 -7.51 5.70 14.46
N VAL A 10 -7.96 6.90 14.85
CA VAL A 10 -8.55 7.87 13.92
C VAL A 10 -7.54 8.30 12.87
N VAL A 11 -6.30 8.60 13.26
CA VAL A 11 -5.23 9.00 12.33
C VAL A 11 -4.84 7.84 11.40
N ALA A 12 -4.85 6.60 11.88
CA ALA A 12 -4.62 5.42 11.05
C ALA A 12 -5.70 5.26 9.97
N LEU A 13 -6.98 5.44 10.33
CA LEU A 13 -8.08 5.41 9.36
C LEU A 13 -8.00 6.57 8.35
N ILE A 14 -7.58 7.77 8.80
CA ILE A 14 -7.31 8.89 7.90
C ILE A 14 -6.17 8.54 6.94
N PHE A 15 -5.09 7.94 7.43
CA PHE A 15 -3.98 7.49 6.59
C PHE A 15 -4.45 6.46 5.55
N ASP A 16 -5.28 5.49 5.94
CA ASP A 16 -5.77 4.45 5.03
C ASP A 16 -6.72 5.01 3.96
N TYR A 17 -7.55 5.98 4.35
CA TYR A 17 -8.36 6.75 3.42
C TYR A 17 -7.49 7.59 2.46
N ILE A 18 -6.43 8.23 2.97
CA ILE A 18 -5.46 8.95 2.14
C ILE A 18 -4.80 8.00 1.15
N ASN A 19 -4.39 6.83 1.62
CA ASN A 19 -3.81 5.79 0.80
C ASN A 19 -4.78 5.35 -0.31
N GLY A 20 -6.05 5.12 0.03
CA GLY A 20 -7.09 4.75 -0.92
C GLY A 20 -7.21 5.72 -2.09
N PHE A 21 -7.28 7.04 -1.84
CA PHE A 21 -7.38 8.00 -2.95
C PHE A 21 -6.04 8.20 -3.65
N HIS A 22 -4.91 8.16 -2.94
CA HIS A 22 -3.58 8.30 -3.51
C HIS A 22 -3.31 7.19 -4.54
N ASP A 23 -3.55 5.94 -4.13
CA ASP A 23 -3.25 4.75 -4.92
C ASP A 23 -4.42 4.29 -5.80
N SER A 24 -5.57 4.99 -5.76
CA SER A 24 -6.64 4.81 -6.74
C SER A 24 -6.13 4.89 -8.20
N ALA A 25 -5.08 5.67 -8.44
CA ALA A 25 -4.44 5.77 -9.74
C ALA A 25 -3.87 4.44 -10.25
N ASN A 26 -3.37 3.58 -9.35
CA ASN A 26 -2.78 2.30 -9.71
C ASN A 26 -3.80 1.37 -10.38
N ALA A 27 -5.02 1.34 -9.85
CA ALA A 27 -6.08 0.49 -10.37
C ALA A 27 -6.84 1.10 -11.56
N ILE A 28 -6.98 2.45 -11.58
CA ILE A 28 -7.94 3.15 -12.43
C ILE A 28 -7.29 3.76 -13.68
N ALA A 29 -6.04 4.21 -13.59
CA ALA A 29 -5.44 5.05 -14.64
C ALA A 29 -5.35 4.33 -16.00
N THR A 30 -5.06 3.03 -16.01
CA THR A 30 -4.97 2.24 -17.24
C THR A 30 -6.35 2.05 -17.90
N THR A 31 -7.40 1.75 -17.14
CA THR A 31 -8.74 1.48 -17.66
C THR A 31 -9.45 2.76 -18.14
N VAL A 32 -9.18 3.89 -17.48
CA VAL A 32 -9.71 5.20 -17.89
C VAL A 32 -8.93 5.75 -19.09
N SER A 33 -7.61 5.61 -19.14
CA SER A 33 -6.80 6.11 -20.26
C SER A 33 -7.02 5.33 -21.56
N THR A 34 -7.35 4.04 -21.48
CA THR A 34 -7.73 3.23 -22.66
C THR A 34 -9.18 3.47 -23.11
N GLY A 35 -9.97 4.22 -22.33
CA GLY A 35 -11.38 4.49 -22.60
C GLY A 35 -12.27 3.26 -22.45
N VAL A 36 -11.85 2.25 -21.66
CA VAL A 36 -12.67 1.06 -21.37
C VAL A 36 -13.78 1.38 -20.37
N MET A 37 -13.50 2.25 -19.41
CA MET A 37 -14.47 2.72 -18.41
C MET A 37 -14.45 4.24 -18.28
N SER A 38 -15.58 4.82 -17.89
CA SER A 38 -15.64 6.19 -17.40
C SER A 38 -14.96 6.29 -16.02
N LEU A 39 -14.46 7.48 -15.67
CA LEU A 39 -13.82 7.70 -14.37
C LEU A 39 -14.75 7.32 -13.20
N ALA A 40 -16.03 7.69 -13.28
CA ALA A 40 -17.02 7.40 -12.23
C ALA A 40 -17.25 5.89 -12.04
N ALA A 41 -17.40 5.14 -13.13
CA ALA A 41 -17.53 3.69 -13.04
C ALA A 41 -16.26 3.03 -12.49
N ALA A 42 -15.09 3.53 -12.90
CA ALA A 42 -13.81 2.95 -12.49
C ALA A 42 -13.51 3.17 -11.00
N VAL A 43 -13.80 4.36 -10.43
CA VAL A 43 -13.61 4.61 -8.98
C VAL A 43 -14.56 3.78 -8.12
N LEU A 44 -15.82 3.60 -8.56
CA LEU A 44 -16.81 2.80 -7.83
C LEU A 44 -16.44 1.32 -7.86
N LEU A 45 -16.10 0.79 -9.03
CA LEU A 45 -15.64 -0.60 -9.20
C LEU A 45 -14.38 -0.86 -8.37
N ALA A 46 -13.38 0.02 -8.46
CA ALA A 46 -12.14 -0.13 -7.72
C ALA A 46 -12.37 -0.08 -6.20
N GLY A 47 -13.25 0.81 -5.72
CA GLY A 47 -13.62 0.87 -4.30
C GLY A 47 -14.27 -0.42 -3.79
N VAL A 48 -15.22 -0.99 -4.54
CA VAL A 48 -15.87 -2.27 -4.18
C VAL A 48 -14.85 -3.41 -4.13
N PHE A 49 -14.01 -3.56 -5.15
CA PHE A 49 -13.02 -4.64 -5.17
C PHE A 49 -11.90 -4.42 -4.14
N ASN A 50 -11.49 -3.18 -3.88
CA ASN A 50 -10.57 -2.86 -2.77
C ASN A 50 -11.16 -3.31 -1.42
N PHE A 51 -12.44 -3.01 -1.17
CA PHE A 51 -13.12 -3.45 0.05
C PHE A 51 -13.10 -4.97 0.19
N VAL A 52 -13.51 -5.69 -0.86
CA VAL A 52 -13.56 -7.16 -0.87
C VAL A 52 -12.16 -7.77 -0.71
N GLY A 53 -11.15 -7.18 -1.35
CA GLY A 53 -9.76 -7.59 -1.20
C GLY A 53 -9.23 -7.36 0.21
N ALA A 54 -9.59 -6.23 0.84
CA ALA A 54 -9.15 -5.90 2.19
C ALA A 54 -9.67 -6.89 3.24
N ILE A 55 -10.93 -7.36 3.11
CA ILE A 55 -11.51 -8.35 4.03
C ILE A 55 -11.08 -9.80 3.73
N TYR A 56 -10.38 -10.05 2.62
CA TYR A 56 -10.02 -11.40 2.19
C TYR A 56 -8.90 -12.03 3.03
N GLY A 57 -8.01 -11.23 3.63
CA GLY A 57 -6.86 -11.77 4.36
C GLY A 57 -6.30 -10.81 5.41
N THR A 58 -5.38 -11.33 6.23
CA THR A 58 -4.70 -10.58 7.30
C THR A 58 -3.21 -10.86 7.39
N GLU A 59 -2.63 -11.61 6.44
CA GLU A 59 -1.23 -12.06 6.50
C GLU A 59 -0.22 -10.90 6.47
N VAL A 60 -0.47 -9.88 5.65
CA VAL A 60 0.36 -8.66 5.60
C VAL A 60 0.20 -7.85 6.88
N ALA A 61 -1.01 -7.80 7.44
CA ALA A 61 -1.28 -7.10 8.70
C ALA A 61 -0.53 -7.75 9.87
N LYS A 62 -0.57 -9.08 9.96
CA LYS A 62 0.20 -9.89 10.94
C LYS A 62 1.70 -9.63 10.80
N PHE A 63 2.21 -9.56 9.56
CA PHE A 63 3.62 -9.24 9.31
C PHE A 63 3.99 -7.86 9.83
N ILE A 64 3.19 -6.83 9.53
CA ILE A 64 3.43 -5.46 10.01
C ILE A 64 3.34 -5.39 11.54
N ALA A 65 2.34 -6.04 12.15
CA ALA A 65 2.12 -6.05 13.60
C ALA A 65 3.25 -6.72 14.38
N GLN A 66 3.94 -7.70 13.79
CA GLN A 66 5.13 -8.36 14.39
C GLN A 66 6.37 -7.45 14.44
N GLY A 67 6.29 -6.25 13.86
CA GLY A 67 7.21 -5.15 14.13
C GLY A 67 8.37 -5.00 13.16
N LEU A 68 8.70 -3.73 12.87
CA LEU A 68 9.93 -3.27 12.22
C LEU A 68 10.95 -2.68 13.22
N ALA A 69 10.57 -2.59 14.50
CA ALA A 69 11.40 -2.12 15.61
C ALA A 69 11.01 -2.88 16.89
N ASP A 70 11.87 -2.84 17.91
CA ASP A 70 11.58 -3.49 19.19
C ASP A 70 10.38 -2.83 19.88
N ALA A 71 9.42 -3.63 20.33
CA ALA A 71 8.20 -3.16 21.00
C ALA A 71 8.49 -2.27 22.22
N LYS A 72 9.69 -2.40 22.82
CA LYS A 72 10.16 -1.55 23.92
C LYS A 72 10.27 -0.07 23.55
N TYR A 73 10.50 0.26 22.29
CA TYR A 73 10.72 1.65 21.84
C TYR A 73 9.52 2.24 21.08
N ILE A 74 8.42 1.49 20.96
CA ILE A 74 7.23 1.88 20.21
C ILE A 74 6.10 2.15 21.20
N ASP A 75 5.95 3.42 21.60
CA ASP A 75 4.75 3.88 22.28
C ASP A 75 3.72 4.44 21.28
N GLN A 76 2.57 4.86 21.79
CA GLN A 76 1.50 5.42 20.96
C GLN A 76 1.90 6.73 20.27
N VAL A 77 2.82 7.51 20.86
CA VAL A 77 3.29 8.78 20.29
C VAL A 77 4.19 8.50 19.09
N VAL A 78 5.02 7.45 19.15
CA VAL A 78 5.84 6.98 18.03
C VAL A 78 4.98 6.51 16.86
N VAL A 79 3.94 5.70 17.12
CA VAL A 79 3.01 5.27 16.08
C VAL A 79 2.27 6.46 15.46
N LEU A 80 1.81 7.40 16.29
CA LEU A 80 1.14 8.63 15.83
C LEU A 80 2.05 9.47 14.93
N ALA A 81 3.30 9.69 15.34
CA ALA A 81 4.29 10.45 14.56
C ALA A 81 4.58 9.78 13.20
N ALA A 82 4.74 8.45 13.20
CA ALA A 82 4.95 7.68 11.98
C ALA A 82 3.78 7.83 10.99
N LEU A 83 2.55 7.70 11.48
CA LEU A 83 1.34 7.84 10.66
C LEU A 83 1.17 9.27 10.14
N LEU A 84 1.41 10.29 10.96
CA LEU A 84 1.32 11.69 10.54
C LEU A 84 2.39 12.02 9.49
N GLY A 85 3.63 11.57 9.69
CA GLY A 85 4.71 11.79 8.74
C GLY A 85 4.46 11.09 7.41
N ALA A 86 4.01 9.84 7.43
CA ALA A 86 3.62 9.10 6.24
C ALA A 86 2.42 9.76 5.51
N SER A 87 1.40 10.18 6.26
CA SER A 87 0.22 10.88 5.73
C SER A 87 0.59 12.20 5.07
N ALA A 88 1.42 13.01 5.74
CA ALA A 88 1.88 14.28 5.22
C ALA A 88 2.68 14.10 3.93
N TRP A 89 3.58 13.10 3.90
CA TRP A 89 4.34 12.79 2.68
C TRP A 89 3.43 12.37 1.53
N ASN A 90 2.47 11.47 1.77
CA ASN A 90 1.49 11.05 0.76
C ASN A 90 0.67 12.24 0.22
N LEU A 91 0.28 13.18 1.08
CA LEU A 91 -0.43 14.39 0.65
C LEU A 91 0.45 15.32 -0.20
N ILE A 92 1.72 15.47 0.17
CA ILE A 92 2.70 16.26 -0.59
C ILE A 92 2.88 15.67 -1.99
N THR A 93 3.15 14.37 -2.09
CA THR A 93 3.36 13.70 -3.39
C THR A 93 2.11 13.71 -4.25
N TRP A 94 0.93 13.52 -3.64
CA TRP A 94 -0.35 13.68 -4.32
C TRP A 94 -0.55 15.10 -4.85
N TRP A 95 -0.21 16.13 -4.05
CA TRP A 95 -0.36 17.52 -4.46
C TRP A 95 0.45 17.81 -5.73
N TYR A 96 1.67 17.30 -5.82
CA TYR A 96 2.52 17.39 -7.00
C TYR A 96 2.20 16.36 -8.10
N GLY A 97 1.26 15.43 -7.85
CA GLY A 97 0.88 14.38 -8.79
C GLY A 97 2.02 13.40 -9.08
N ILE A 98 2.89 13.17 -8.09
CA ILE A 98 4.03 12.25 -8.15
C ILE A 98 3.55 10.87 -7.66
N PRO A 99 3.68 9.80 -8.47
CA PRO A 99 3.30 8.47 -8.04
C PRO A 99 4.35 7.93 -7.05
N SER A 100 4.08 8.12 -5.76
CA SER A 100 4.87 7.56 -4.65
C SER A 100 4.23 6.31 -4.05
N SER A 101 4.99 5.59 -3.23
CA SER A 101 4.52 4.40 -2.51
C SER A 101 4.15 4.74 -1.07
N SER A 102 2.89 4.54 -0.70
CA SER A 102 2.43 4.65 0.68
C SER A 102 3.14 3.66 1.60
N SER A 103 3.50 2.47 1.10
CA SER A 103 4.33 1.52 1.86
C SER A 103 5.66 2.16 2.26
N HIS A 104 6.42 2.73 1.32
CA HIS A 104 7.69 3.37 1.63
C HIS A 104 7.53 4.56 2.58
N ALA A 105 6.47 5.35 2.40
CA ALA A 105 6.18 6.48 3.28
C ALA A 105 5.93 6.01 4.72
N LEU A 106 5.21 4.90 4.88
CA LEU A 106 4.91 4.30 6.18
C LEU A 106 6.14 3.69 6.85
N ILE A 107 6.94 2.94 6.10
CA ILE A 107 8.18 2.33 6.60
C ILE A 107 9.20 3.41 6.97
N GLY A 108 9.36 4.42 6.11
CA GLY A 108 10.18 5.60 6.40
C GLY A 108 9.66 6.34 7.63
N GLY A 109 8.34 6.55 7.74
CA GLY A 109 7.70 7.15 8.89
C GLY A 109 8.00 6.43 10.20
N ILE A 110 7.89 5.09 10.22
CA ILE A 110 8.25 4.27 11.39
C ILE A 110 9.75 4.40 11.70
N ALA A 111 10.62 4.28 10.71
CA ALA A 111 12.07 4.39 10.91
C ALA A 111 12.47 5.77 11.46
N GLY A 112 11.89 6.85 10.93
CA GLY A 112 12.13 8.22 11.38
C GLY A 112 11.61 8.49 12.79
N ALA A 113 10.40 8.03 13.11
CA ALA A 113 9.86 8.16 14.46
C ALA A 113 10.68 7.35 15.48
N VAL A 114 11.03 6.10 15.19
CA VAL A 114 11.89 5.30 16.09
C VAL A 114 13.27 5.95 16.26
N ALA A 115 13.85 6.48 15.18
CA ALA A 115 15.12 7.19 15.26
C ALA A 115 15.07 8.46 16.11
N ALA A 116 13.96 9.21 16.07
CA ALA A 116 13.76 10.36 16.95
C ALA A 116 13.57 9.95 18.41
N ASN A 117 12.97 8.78 18.67
CA ASN A 117 12.68 8.32 20.03
C ASN A 117 13.91 7.72 20.73
N ALA A 118 14.63 6.84 20.04
CA ALA A 118 15.66 5.97 20.63
C ALA A 118 16.99 6.01 19.86
N GLY A 119 17.13 6.91 18.89
CA GLY A 119 18.32 7.05 18.05
C GLY A 119 18.35 6.08 16.85
N TRP A 120 19.23 6.36 15.89
CA TRP A 120 19.36 5.57 14.66
C TRP A 120 19.79 4.12 14.88
N GLY A 121 20.39 3.80 16.04
CA GLY A 121 20.76 2.44 16.41
C GLY A 121 19.58 1.55 16.84
N ALA A 122 18.45 2.15 17.24
CA ALA A 122 17.24 1.40 17.61
C ALA A 122 16.41 0.95 16.40
N VAL A 123 16.70 1.47 15.22
CA VAL A 123 16.07 1.06 13.96
C VAL A 123 16.69 -0.27 13.51
N LYS A 124 15.85 -1.31 13.31
CA LYS A 124 16.32 -2.62 12.85
C LYS A 124 16.59 -2.61 11.35
N TRP A 125 17.69 -1.97 10.94
CA TRP A 125 18.08 -1.82 9.53
C TRP A 125 18.19 -3.13 8.77
N ASN A 126 18.66 -4.20 9.42
CA ASN A 126 18.74 -5.53 8.79
C ASN A 126 17.35 -6.11 8.49
N GLU A 127 16.39 -5.92 9.39
CA GLU A 127 15.01 -6.40 9.20
C GLU A 127 14.28 -5.57 8.15
N ILE A 128 14.44 -4.24 8.18
CA ILE A 128 13.90 -3.33 7.16
C ILE A 128 14.53 -3.64 5.79
N GLY A 129 15.84 -3.86 5.72
CA GLY A 129 16.55 -4.20 4.49
C GLY A 129 16.02 -5.50 3.87
N ASN A 130 16.06 -6.59 4.63
CA ASN A 130 15.78 -7.92 4.10
C ASN A 130 14.29 -8.20 3.93
N ARG A 131 13.45 -7.79 4.88
CA ARG A 131 12.04 -8.17 4.88
C ARG A 131 11.13 -7.14 4.22
N VAL A 132 11.65 -5.94 3.94
CA VAL A 132 10.85 -4.83 3.43
C VAL A 132 11.45 -4.22 2.17
N LEU A 133 12.66 -3.66 2.23
CA LEU A 133 13.30 -3.01 1.08
C LEU A 133 13.58 -3.97 -0.06
N LEU A 134 14.05 -5.17 0.25
CA LEU A 134 14.35 -6.17 -0.77
C LEU A 134 13.09 -6.56 -1.59
N PRO A 135 11.95 -6.96 -0.99
CA PRO A 135 10.70 -7.13 -1.73
C PRO A 135 10.23 -5.90 -2.51
N LEU A 136 10.47 -4.70 -1.97
CA LEU A 136 10.08 -3.43 -2.61
C LEU A 136 10.89 -3.12 -3.88
N VAL A 137 12.13 -3.60 -3.97
CA VAL A 137 12.99 -3.46 -5.16
C VAL A 137 12.79 -4.63 -6.13
N ILE A 138 12.52 -5.83 -5.64
CA ILE A 138 12.33 -7.03 -6.47
C ILE A 138 10.96 -7.02 -7.16
N SER A 139 9.89 -6.66 -6.45
CA SER A 139 8.52 -6.72 -6.99
C SER A 139 8.29 -5.92 -8.28
N PRO A 140 8.90 -4.74 -8.51
CA PRO A 140 8.76 -4.01 -9.77
C PRO A 140 9.50 -4.71 -10.92
N VAL A 141 10.66 -5.33 -10.66
CA VAL A 141 11.40 -6.09 -11.68
C VAL A 141 10.60 -7.32 -12.12
N ILE A 142 10.02 -8.04 -11.16
CA ILE A 142 9.12 -9.16 -11.45
C ILE A 142 7.89 -8.65 -12.21
N GLY A 143 7.25 -7.57 -11.77
CA GLY A 143 6.09 -6.98 -12.43
C GLY A 143 6.37 -6.51 -13.86
N PHE A 144 7.54 -5.92 -14.12
CA PHE A 144 7.98 -5.56 -15.47
C PHE A 144 8.12 -6.81 -16.35
N THR A 145 8.81 -7.83 -15.83
CA THR A 145 9.14 -9.05 -16.57
C THR A 145 7.90 -9.86 -16.89
N ILE A 146 7.02 -10.09 -15.92
CA ILE A 146 5.76 -10.81 -16.11
C ILE A 146 4.88 -10.05 -17.11
N ALA A 147 4.76 -8.72 -17.02
CA ALA A 147 3.96 -7.95 -17.97
C ALA A 147 4.48 -8.07 -19.41
N LEU A 148 5.81 -8.07 -19.59
CA LEU A 148 6.44 -8.30 -20.88
C LEU A 148 6.12 -9.70 -21.43
N LEU A 149 6.23 -10.75 -20.59
CA LEU A 149 5.91 -12.12 -20.98
C LEU A 149 4.43 -12.31 -21.31
N VAL A 150 3.52 -11.73 -20.52
CA VAL A 150 2.07 -11.73 -20.78
C VAL A 150 1.77 -11.04 -22.10
N MET A 151 2.44 -9.92 -22.40
CA MET A 151 2.29 -9.24 -23.69
C MET A 151 2.79 -10.07 -24.87
N ILE A 152 3.93 -10.74 -24.73
CA ILE A 152 4.46 -11.65 -25.75
C ILE A 152 3.44 -12.76 -26.00
N ALA A 153 3.00 -13.46 -24.96
CA ALA A 153 2.01 -14.54 -25.06
C ALA A 153 0.70 -14.05 -25.71
N ALA A 154 0.17 -12.91 -25.26
CA ALA A 154 -1.04 -12.30 -25.81
C ALA A 154 -0.88 -12.00 -27.30
N PHE A 155 0.27 -11.44 -27.73
CA PHE A 155 0.55 -11.20 -29.14
C PHE A 155 0.53 -12.49 -29.97
N TRP A 156 1.17 -13.55 -29.49
CA TRP A 156 1.19 -14.85 -30.18
C TRP A 156 -0.21 -15.46 -30.34
N ILE A 157 -1.08 -15.29 -29.34
CA ILE A 157 -2.48 -15.74 -29.37
C ILE A 157 -3.28 -14.93 -30.40
N VAL A 158 -3.17 -13.60 -30.37
CA VAL A 158 -4.04 -12.71 -31.16
C VAL A 158 -3.52 -12.41 -32.57
N ARG A 159 -2.27 -12.79 -32.92
CA ARG A 159 -1.63 -12.42 -34.20
C ARG A 159 -2.40 -12.84 -35.46
N ARG A 160 -3.25 -13.87 -35.39
CA ARG A 160 -4.08 -14.35 -36.52
C ARG A 160 -5.54 -13.86 -36.45
N MET A 161 -5.90 -13.09 -35.42
CA MET A 161 -7.26 -12.64 -35.20
C MET A 161 -7.52 -11.31 -35.90
N ARG A 162 -8.78 -11.07 -36.30
CA ARG A 162 -9.19 -9.80 -36.91
C ARG A 162 -9.06 -8.65 -35.89
N PRO A 163 -8.61 -7.44 -36.29
CA PRO A 163 -8.42 -6.32 -35.37
C PRO A 163 -9.65 -5.96 -34.53
N GLY A 164 -10.86 -6.06 -35.09
CA GLY A 164 -12.10 -5.81 -34.37
C GLY A 164 -12.35 -6.78 -33.21
N THR A 165 -12.05 -8.06 -33.42
CA THR A 165 -12.16 -9.10 -32.38
C THR A 165 -11.14 -8.89 -31.27
N VAL A 166 -9.89 -8.54 -31.63
CA VAL A 166 -8.83 -8.23 -30.66
C VAL A 166 -9.21 -7.01 -29.83
N ASN A 167 -9.76 -5.96 -30.46
CA ASN A 167 -10.21 -4.77 -29.73
C ASN A 167 -11.35 -5.09 -28.76
N ARG A 168 -12.38 -5.82 -29.20
CA ARG A 168 -13.50 -6.20 -28.32
C ARG A 168 -13.05 -7.11 -27.17
N GLY A 169 -12.23 -8.12 -27.46
CA GLY A 169 -11.69 -9.05 -26.47
C GLY A 169 -10.77 -8.38 -25.46
N SER A 170 -9.85 -7.53 -25.91
CA SER A 170 -8.92 -6.83 -25.02
C SER A 170 -9.61 -5.84 -24.08
N ARG A 171 -10.69 -5.16 -24.52
CA ARG A 171 -11.50 -4.31 -23.63
C ARG A 171 -12.19 -5.13 -22.53
N ALA A 172 -12.73 -6.30 -22.87
CA ALA A 172 -13.36 -7.20 -21.89
C ALA A 172 -12.34 -7.78 -20.90
N LEU A 173 -11.19 -8.24 -21.40
CA LEU A 173 -10.10 -8.73 -20.57
C LEU A 173 -9.55 -7.65 -19.63
N GLN A 174 -9.41 -6.41 -20.12
CA GLN A 174 -8.94 -5.29 -19.30
C GLN A 174 -9.92 -4.99 -18.15
N LEU A 175 -11.23 -5.10 -18.38
CA LEU A 175 -12.21 -4.91 -17.32
C LEU A 175 -12.03 -5.94 -16.20
N VAL A 176 -11.86 -7.22 -16.57
CA VAL A 176 -11.62 -8.30 -15.60
C VAL A 176 -10.31 -8.07 -14.84
N SER A 177 -9.21 -7.76 -15.54
CA SER A 177 -7.92 -7.50 -14.87
C SER A 177 -7.95 -6.26 -13.99
N ALA A 178 -8.76 -5.25 -14.31
CA ALA A 178 -8.94 -4.08 -13.45
C ALA A 178 -9.64 -4.45 -12.13
N CYS A 179 -10.66 -5.31 -12.18
CA CYS A 179 -11.31 -5.85 -10.98
C CYS A 179 -10.31 -6.64 -10.13
N THR A 180 -9.55 -7.57 -10.73
CA THR A 180 -8.60 -8.41 -9.99
C THR A 180 -7.44 -7.61 -9.43
N PHE A 181 -6.97 -6.60 -10.16
CA PHE A 181 -5.93 -5.70 -9.67
C PHE A 181 -6.42 -4.90 -8.47
N SER A 182 -7.64 -4.34 -8.55
CA SER A 182 -8.26 -3.62 -7.42
C SER A 182 -8.45 -4.55 -6.22
N PHE A 183 -8.87 -5.79 -6.43
CA PHE A 183 -8.93 -6.78 -5.35
C PHE A 183 -7.56 -7.02 -4.71
N SER A 184 -6.54 -7.28 -5.53
CA SER A 184 -5.17 -7.52 -5.02
C SER A 184 -4.60 -6.30 -4.28
N HIS A 185 -4.96 -5.10 -4.74
CA HIS A 185 -4.55 -3.86 -4.15
C HIS A 185 -5.13 -3.75 -2.73
N GLY A 186 -6.44 -3.96 -2.56
CA GLY A 186 -7.09 -4.03 -1.26
C GLY A 186 -6.48 -5.09 -0.33
N SER A 187 -6.14 -6.27 -0.85
CA SER A 187 -5.57 -7.37 -0.06
C SER A 187 -4.13 -7.16 0.41
N ASN A 188 -3.43 -6.13 -0.09
CA ASN A 188 -2.08 -5.79 0.40
C ASN A 188 -2.08 -4.48 1.18
N ASP A 189 -2.77 -3.46 0.66
CA ASP A 189 -2.63 -2.09 1.13
C ASP A 189 -3.44 -1.80 2.39
N ALA A 190 -4.73 -2.18 2.45
CA ALA A 190 -5.55 -1.99 3.65
C ALA A 190 -4.93 -2.70 4.86
N GLN A 191 -4.34 -3.87 4.62
CA GLN A 191 -3.72 -4.69 5.67
C GLN A 191 -2.53 -3.98 6.34
N LYS A 192 -1.87 -3.02 5.69
CA LYS A 192 -0.77 -2.26 6.31
C LYS A 192 -1.27 -1.40 7.46
N THR A 193 -2.40 -0.71 7.25
CA THR A 193 -3.06 0.08 8.29
C THR A 193 -3.62 -0.84 9.37
N MET A 194 -4.24 -1.96 8.99
CA MET A 194 -4.72 -2.96 9.96
C MET A 194 -3.59 -3.42 10.89
N GLY A 195 -2.39 -3.68 10.33
CA GLY A 195 -1.20 -4.07 11.07
C GLY A 195 -0.73 -2.99 12.05
N ILE A 196 -0.73 -1.72 11.65
CA ILE A 196 -0.37 -0.60 12.54
C ILE A 196 -1.40 -0.41 13.65
N MET A 197 -2.69 -0.47 13.35
CA MET A 197 -3.74 -0.37 14.36
C MET A 197 -3.64 -1.52 15.36
N THR A 198 -3.38 -2.73 14.87
CA THR A 198 -3.16 -3.91 15.71
C THR A 198 -1.92 -3.73 16.59
N MET A 199 -0.82 -3.22 16.04
CA MET A 199 0.39 -2.90 16.79
C MET A 199 0.13 -1.85 17.89
N ALA A 200 -0.64 -0.80 17.61
CA ALA A 200 -1.00 0.22 18.58
C ALA A 200 -1.86 -0.32 19.72
N LEU A 201 -2.78 -1.24 19.42
CA LEU A 201 -3.59 -1.95 20.41
C LEU A 201 -2.72 -2.85 21.30
N ILE A 202 -1.81 -3.63 20.70
CA ILE A 202 -0.87 -4.48 21.45
C ILE A 202 0.00 -3.63 22.37
N ALA A 203 0.61 -2.55 21.84
CA ALA A 203 1.44 -1.65 22.63
C ALA A 203 0.65 -1.04 23.82
N PHE A 204 -0.61 -0.67 23.61
CA PHE A 204 -1.47 -0.19 24.69
C PHE A 204 -1.70 -1.25 25.77
N MET A 205 -2.04 -2.48 25.37
CA MET A 205 -2.28 -3.61 26.27
C MET A 205 -1.02 -3.97 27.08
N THR A 206 0.15 -3.98 26.44
CA THR A 206 1.41 -4.28 27.12
C THR A 206 1.80 -3.22 28.14
N MET A 207 1.54 -1.93 27.85
CA MET A 207 1.85 -0.85 28.78
C MET A 207 0.83 -0.69 29.92
N HIS A 208 -0.40 -1.21 29.77
CA HIS A 208 -1.50 -1.04 30.73
C HIS A 208 -2.11 -2.38 31.17
N SER A 209 -1.30 -3.44 31.25
CA SER A 209 -1.74 -4.82 31.53
C SER A 209 -2.62 -4.92 32.77
N ASP A 210 -2.36 -4.10 33.79
CA ASP A 210 -3.00 -4.20 35.09
C ASP A 210 -4.29 -3.35 35.19
N HIS A 211 -4.49 -2.41 34.25
CA HIS A 211 -5.56 -1.41 34.29
C HIS A 211 -6.15 -1.13 32.90
N LEU A 212 -6.59 -2.16 32.19
CA LEU A 212 -7.40 -1.96 30.98
C LEU A 212 -8.75 -1.30 31.34
N PRO A 213 -9.24 -0.36 30.52
CA PRO A 213 -10.58 0.20 30.71
C PRO A 213 -11.63 -0.92 30.73
N GLN A 214 -12.60 -0.81 31.63
CA GLN A 214 -13.59 -1.87 31.85
C GLN A 214 -14.32 -2.28 30.57
N TRP A 215 -14.69 -1.31 29.72
CA TRP A 215 -15.32 -1.60 28.44
C TRP A 215 -14.45 -2.44 27.47
N MET A 216 -13.11 -2.33 27.54
CA MET A 216 -12.21 -3.17 26.74
C MET A 216 -12.09 -4.56 27.34
N ALA A 217 -12.04 -4.67 28.67
CA ALA A 217 -12.01 -5.94 29.37
C ALA A 217 -13.31 -6.75 29.16
N ASP A 218 -14.45 -6.07 29.14
CA ASP A 218 -15.78 -6.67 28.92
C ASP A 218 -16.01 -7.09 27.46
N HIS A 219 -15.21 -6.56 26.51
CA HIS A 219 -15.31 -6.86 25.08
C HIS A 219 -13.98 -7.42 24.53
N PRO A 220 -13.60 -8.65 24.89
CA PRO A 220 -12.33 -9.23 24.48
C PRO A 220 -12.17 -9.31 22.95
N SER A 221 -13.28 -9.47 22.20
CA SER A 221 -13.32 -9.43 20.73
C SER A 221 -12.81 -8.13 20.10
N PHE A 222 -12.74 -7.04 20.88
CA PHE A 222 -12.17 -5.76 20.46
C PHE A 222 -10.63 -5.80 20.42
N LEU A 223 -10.01 -6.68 21.20
CA LEU A 223 -8.58 -6.75 21.39
C LEU A 223 -7.91 -7.77 20.44
N PRO A 224 -6.66 -7.55 20.04
CA PRO A 224 -5.87 -8.55 19.32
C PRO A 224 -5.66 -9.80 20.17
N HIS A 225 -5.97 -10.97 19.63
CA HIS A 225 -5.72 -12.25 20.29
C HIS A 225 -4.42 -12.86 19.78
N SER A 226 -3.63 -13.46 20.66
CA SER A 226 -2.38 -14.11 20.26
C SER A 226 -2.54 -15.62 20.19
N HIS A 227 -2.03 -16.23 19.13
CA HIS A 227 -1.91 -17.67 18.99
C HIS A 227 -0.53 -18.05 18.43
N THR A 228 -0.09 -19.28 18.66
CA THR A 228 1.15 -19.80 18.08
C THR A 228 0.84 -20.42 16.73
N ASN A 229 1.52 -19.98 15.67
CA ASN A 229 1.35 -20.57 14.34
C ASN A 229 2.06 -21.92 14.21
N ASP A 230 1.85 -22.62 13.10
CA ASP A 230 2.46 -23.93 12.79
C ASP A 230 4.01 -23.93 12.80
N LYS A 231 4.63 -22.75 12.80
CA LYS A 231 6.08 -22.54 12.86
C LYS A 231 6.59 -22.20 14.27
N GLY A 232 5.74 -22.33 15.29
CA GLY A 232 6.08 -22.02 16.68
C GLY A 232 6.24 -20.53 16.99
N LYS A 233 5.80 -19.63 16.10
CA LYS A 233 5.91 -18.18 16.28
C LYS A 233 4.62 -17.61 16.88
N LEU A 234 4.74 -16.74 17.87
CA LEU A 234 3.61 -15.97 18.39
C LEU A 234 3.11 -14.98 17.34
N VAL A 235 1.82 -15.07 17.01
CA VAL A 235 1.14 -14.22 16.03
C VAL A 235 -0.08 -13.60 16.67
N HIS A 236 -0.35 -12.34 16.36
CA HIS A 236 -1.55 -11.64 16.81
C HIS A 236 -2.57 -11.53 15.68
N ASP A 237 -3.80 -11.94 15.96
CA ASP A 237 -4.94 -11.79 15.06
C ASP A 237 -5.40 -10.34 14.99
N VAL A 238 -5.78 -9.94 13.78
CA VAL A 238 -6.37 -8.62 13.53
C VAL A 238 -7.83 -8.66 13.96
N PRO A 239 -8.28 -7.76 14.86
CA PRO A 239 -9.67 -7.68 15.24
C PRO A 239 -10.58 -7.39 14.04
N TYR A 240 -11.76 -8.00 14.00
CA TYR A 240 -12.69 -7.86 12.87
C TYR A 240 -13.09 -6.40 12.60
N TRP A 241 -13.28 -5.60 13.66
CA TRP A 241 -13.61 -4.19 13.51
C TRP A 241 -12.46 -3.37 12.89
N VAL A 242 -11.20 -3.74 13.15
CA VAL A 242 -10.01 -3.12 12.52
C VAL A 242 -10.02 -3.42 11.03
N MET A 243 -10.26 -4.68 10.67
CA MET A 243 -10.37 -5.12 9.29
C MET A 243 -11.48 -4.35 8.56
N LEU A 244 -12.69 -4.31 9.12
CA LEU A 244 -13.84 -3.68 8.50
C LEU A 244 -13.68 -2.15 8.37
N SER A 245 -13.13 -1.51 9.39
CA SER A 245 -12.90 -0.05 9.39
C SER A 245 -11.82 0.37 8.38
N CYS A 246 -10.70 -0.34 8.30
CA CYS A 246 -9.67 -0.12 7.28
C CYS A 246 -10.20 -0.39 5.87
N ALA A 247 -10.87 -1.54 5.66
CA ALA A 247 -11.49 -1.87 4.37
C ALA A 247 -12.45 -0.76 3.89
N THR A 248 -13.26 -0.23 4.80
CA THR A 248 -14.18 0.89 4.51
C THR A 248 -13.43 2.17 4.19
N ALA A 249 -12.45 2.55 5.01
CA ALA A 249 -11.65 3.77 4.81
C ALA A 249 -10.93 3.75 3.45
N MET A 250 -10.25 2.65 3.14
CA MET A 250 -9.56 2.46 1.86
C MET A 250 -10.53 2.50 0.67
N ALA A 251 -11.68 1.83 0.77
CA ALA A 251 -12.68 1.81 -0.29
C ALA A 251 -13.25 3.21 -0.56
N LEU A 252 -13.62 3.95 0.49
CA LEU A 252 -14.13 5.32 0.37
C LEU A 252 -13.07 6.28 -0.20
N GLY A 253 -11.83 6.17 0.27
CA GLY A 253 -10.71 6.92 -0.31
C GLY A 253 -10.56 6.64 -1.81
N THR A 254 -10.61 5.36 -2.20
CA THR A 254 -10.53 4.95 -3.61
C THR A 254 -11.65 5.55 -4.45
N MET A 255 -12.88 5.59 -3.93
CA MET A 255 -14.06 6.10 -4.62
C MET A 255 -14.00 7.61 -4.90
N ILE A 256 -13.30 8.38 -4.06
CA ILE A 256 -13.11 9.83 -4.27
C ILE A 256 -12.16 10.09 -5.43
N GLY A 257 -11.16 9.22 -5.58
CA GLY A 257 -10.24 9.21 -6.70
C GLY A 257 -9.11 10.22 -6.61
N GLY A 258 -7.94 9.82 -7.09
CA GLY A 258 -6.70 10.58 -7.10
C GLY A 258 -6.49 11.30 -8.44
N LYS A 259 -7.39 12.21 -8.81
CA LYS A 259 -7.41 12.86 -10.15
C LYS A 259 -6.05 13.40 -10.61
N ARG A 260 -5.23 13.92 -9.68
CA ARG A 260 -3.87 14.43 -9.97
C ARG A 260 -2.91 13.31 -10.40
N ILE A 261 -2.86 12.22 -9.64
CA ILE A 261 -1.97 11.07 -9.92
C ILE A 261 -2.47 10.26 -11.12
N ILE A 262 -3.79 10.08 -11.27
CA ILE A 262 -4.40 9.40 -12.43
C ILE A 262 -3.92 10.04 -13.74
N LYS A 263 -3.88 11.38 -13.81
CA LYS A 263 -3.38 12.11 -14.98
C LYS A 263 -1.90 11.84 -15.26
N THR A 264 -1.07 11.70 -14.23
CA THR A 264 0.36 11.40 -14.38
C THR A 264 0.58 9.95 -14.86
N MET A 265 -0.04 8.96 -14.21
CA MET A 265 0.19 7.55 -14.53
C MET A 265 -0.42 7.11 -15.87
N GLY A 266 -1.60 7.64 -16.23
CA GLY A 266 -2.32 7.21 -17.44
C GLY A 266 -1.79 7.79 -18.76
N ALA A 267 -1.14 8.97 -18.73
CA ALA A 267 -0.77 9.68 -19.96
C ALA A 267 0.72 10.05 -20.07
N LYS A 268 1.46 10.17 -18.95
CA LYS A 268 2.84 10.68 -18.99
C LYS A 268 3.90 9.61 -19.19
N ILE A 269 3.66 8.36 -18.80
CA ILE A 269 4.64 7.26 -18.91
C ILE A 269 4.63 6.65 -20.32
N TYR A 270 3.45 6.26 -20.79
CA TYR A 270 3.24 5.60 -22.09
C TYR A 270 1.75 5.66 -22.47
N ARG A 271 1.43 5.68 -23.78
CA ARG A 271 0.04 5.62 -24.27
C ARG A 271 -0.42 4.17 -24.35
N ILE A 272 -1.19 3.74 -23.35
CA ILE A 272 -1.63 2.36 -23.17
C ILE A 272 -2.83 2.04 -24.08
N ASN A 273 -2.85 0.85 -24.67
CA ASN A 273 -4.03 0.27 -25.31
C ASN A 273 -4.68 -0.79 -24.39
N PRO A 274 -5.93 -1.24 -24.65
CA PRO A 274 -6.60 -2.16 -23.73
C PRO A 274 -5.84 -3.47 -23.46
N LEU A 275 -5.16 -4.02 -24.48
CA LEU A 275 -4.40 -5.25 -24.35
C LEU A 275 -3.18 -5.08 -23.43
N GLN A 276 -2.48 -3.94 -23.53
CA GLN A 276 -1.37 -3.58 -22.65
C GLN A 276 -1.84 -3.26 -21.23
N GLY A 277 -3.01 -2.62 -21.09
CA GLY A 277 -3.64 -2.41 -19.79
C GLY A 277 -3.96 -3.74 -19.10
N PHE A 278 -4.52 -4.69 -19.85
CA PHE A 278 -4.76 -6.06 -19.38
C PHE A 278 -3.47 -6.74 -18.92
N ALA A 279 -2.40 -6.71 -19.74
CA ALA A 279 -1.14 -7.35 -19.39
C ALA A 279 -0.49 -6.73 -18.14
N ALA A 280 -0.49 -5.40 -18.04
CA ALA A 280 0.08 -4.69 -16.88
C ALA A 280 -0.71 -4.99 -15.59
N GLN A 281 -2.04 -4.93 -15.63
CA GLN A 281 -2.89 -5.21 -14.47
C GLN A 281 -2.85 -6.69 -14.06
N THR A 282 -2.83 -7.62 -15.01
CA THR A 282 -2.70 -9.06 -14.72
C THR A 282 -1.37 -9.36 -14.05
N SER A 283 -0.28 -8.79 -14.58
CA SER A 283 1.04 -8.93 -13.99
C SER A 283 1.12 -8.32 -12.59
N GLY A 284 0.58 -7.11 -12.41
CA GLY A 284 0.51 -6.46 -11.11
C GLY A 284 -0.29 -7.29 -10.11
N THR A 285 -1.46 -7.80 -10.52
CA THR A 285 -2.30 -8.69 -9.72
C THR A 285 -1.52 -9.92 -9.27
N ALA A 286 -0.82 -10.59 -10.19
CA ALA A 286 -0.06 -11.80 -9.87
C ALA A 286 1.01 -11.52 -8.81
N VAL A 287 1.80 -10.46 -8.98
CA VAL A 287 2.85 -10.10 -8.01
C VAL A 287 2.25 -9.70 -6.66
N ILE A 288 1.21 -8.87 -6.65
CA ILE A 288 0.58 -8.37 -5.42
C ILE A 288 -0.10 -9.50 -4.65
N LEU A 289 -0.86 -10.38 -5.32
CA LEU A 289 -1.49 -11.51 -4.65
C LEU A 289 -0.46 -12.51 -4.13
N SER A 290 0.56 -12.86 -4.93
CA SER A 290 1.63 -13.75 -4.46
C SER A 290 2.34 -13.18 -3.22
N ALA A 291 2.66 -11.89 -3.21
CA ALA A 291 3.24 -11.24 -2.04
C ALA A 291 2.27 -11.23 -0.84
N SER A 292 0.99 -10.93 -1.07
CA SER A 292 -0.03 -10.87 -0.02
C SER A 292 -0.27 -12.24 0.63
N HIS A 293 -0.29 -13.31 -0.15
CA HIS A 293 -0.38 -14.69 0.37
C HIS A 293 0.84 -15.09 1.19
N LEU A 294 2.02 -14.54 0.88
CA LEU A 294 3.23 -14.72 1.67
C LEU A 294 3.33 -13.76 2.86
N GLY A 295 2.33 -12.88 3.06
CA GLY A 295 2.33 -11.85 4.09
C GLY A 295 3.36 -10.73 3.86
N ILE A 296 3.89 -10.59 2.65
CA ILE A 296 4.95 -9.62 2.34
C ILE A 296 4.31 -8.29 1.91
N PRO A 297 4.57 -7.18 2.64
CA PRO A 297 4.13 -5.86 2.21
C PRO A 297 4.95 -5.43 1.00
N ILE A 298 4.28 -5.03 -0.08
CA ILE A 298 4.95 -4.52 -1.28
C ILE A 298 4.41 -3.15 -1.68
N SER A 299 5.02 -2.54 -2.69
CA SER A 299 4.56 -1.30 -3.29
C SER A 299 3.75 -1.61 -4.53
N THR A 300 2.43 -1.48 -4.42
CA THR A 300 1.51 -1.64 -5.54
C THR A 300 1.79 -0.59 -6.63
N THR A 301 2.08 0.66 -6.25
CA THR A 301 2.50 1.74 -7.16
C THR A 301 3.73 1.38 -7.97
N HIS A 302 4.75 0.79 -7.34
CA HIS A 302 5.96 0.41 -8.05
C HIS A 302 5.69 -0.76 -9.00
N CYS A 303 4.94 -1.75 -8.52
CA CYS A 303 4.61 -2.95 -9.27
C CYS A 303 3.82 -2.60 -10.56
N ILE A 304 2.76 -1.81 -10.46
CA ILE A 304 1.96 -1.44 -11.63
C ILE A 304 2.70 -0.49 -12.56
N SER A 305 3.46 0.47 -12.03
CA SER A 305 4.27 1.38 -12.85
C SER A 305 5.29 0.59 -13.68
N ALA A 306 5.99 -0.35 -13.06
CA ALA A 306 6.94 -1.20 -13.76
C ALA A 306 6.26 -2.18 -14.73
N ALA A 307 5.11 -2.74 -14.37
CA ALA A 307 4.31 -3.57 -15.27
C ALA A 307 3.82 -2.80 -16.51
N ILE A 308 3.42 -1.52 -16.35
CA ILE A 308 3.08 -0.63 -17.47
C ILE A 308 4.28 -0.41 -18.37
N MET A 309 5.46 -0.16 -17.80
CA MET A 309 6.70 0.00 -18.57
C MET A 309 7.04 -1.30 -19.33
N GLY A 310 6.92 -2.46 -18.69
CA GLY A 310 7.15 -3.78 -19.30
C GLY A 310 6.21 -4.06 -20.47
N ALA A 311 4.92 -3.78 -20.28
CA ALA A 311 3.93 -3.88 -21.36
C ALA A 311 4.16 -2.85 -22.49
N GLY A 312 4.76 -1.70 -22.19
CA GLY A 312 5.15 -0.70 -23.19
C GLY A 312 6.34 -1.15 -24.04
N VAL A 313 7.37 -1.72 -23.41
CA VAL A 313 8.58 -2.23 -24.08
C VAL A 313 8.27 -3.32 -25.08
N SER A 314 7.23 -4.12 -24.85
CA SER A 314 6.80 -5.18 -25.77
C SER A 314 6.45 -4.69 -27.18
N LYS A 315 6.11 -3.40 -27.34
CA LYS A 315 5.89 -2.78 -28.66
C LYS A 315 7.20 -2.27 -29.26
N ARG A 316 7.95 -1.49 -28.48
CA ARG A 316 9.32 -1.02 -28.76
C ARG A 316 9.86 -0.35 -27.50
N ILE A 317 11.18 -0.46 -27.26
CA ILE A 317 11.83 0.13 -26.08
C ILE A 317 11.63 1.66 -26.02
N SER A 318 11.65 2.34 -27.16
CA SER A 318 11.45 3.80 -27.27
C SER A 318 10.01 4.25 -27.07
N ALA A 319 9.06 3.33 -26.87
CA ALA A 319 7.67 3.67 -26.59
C ALA A 319 7.52 4.24 -25.17
N VAL A 320 8.32 3.73 -24.22
CA VAL A 320 8.34 4.20 -22.84
C VAL A 320 9.12 5.50 -22.75
N ARG A 321 8.55 6.50 -22.07
CA ARG A 321 9.22 7.78 -21.82
C ARG A 321 10.18 7.64 -20.64
N TRP A 322 11.40 7.15 -20.92
CA TRP A 322 12.40 6.84 -19.89
C TRP A 322 12.74 8.01 -18.97
N GLY A 323 12.73 9.26 -19.45
CA GLY A 323 12.92 10.42 -18.57
C GLY A 323 11.85 10.53 -17.47
N VAL A 324 10.59 10.20 -17.79
CA VAL A 324 9.51 10.15 -16.79
C VAL A 324 9.68 8.95 -15.86
N ALA A 325 10.06 7.79 -16.40
CA ALA A 325 10.32 6.58 -15.60
C ALA A 325 11.44 6.81 -14.57
N ILE A 326 12.54 7.46 -14.97
CA ILE A 326 13.66 7.80 -14.08
C ILE A 326 13.20 8.78 -13.00
N ASN A 327 12.43 9.82 -13.34
CA ASN A 327 11.90 10.75 -12.34
C ASN A 327 11.01 10.04 -11.30
N ILE A 328 10.24 9.04 -11.73
CA ILE A 328 9.43 8.20 -10.84
C ILE A 328 10.33 7.36 -9.94
N LEU A 329 11.38 6.71 -10.48
CA LEU A 329 12.35 5.93 -9.69
C LEU A 329 13.06 6.81 -8.64
N ILE A 330 13.44 8.03 -9.00
CA ILE A 330 14.04 9.00 -8.07
C ILE A 330 13.04 9.30 -6.93
N ALA A 331 11.77 9.56 -7.27
CA ALA A 331 10.74 9.78 -6.25
C ALA A 331 10.56 8.57 -5.32
N TRP A 332 10.69 7.34 -5.83
CA TRP A 332 10.62 6.12 -5.02
C TRP A 332 11.75 6.03 -4.02
N ILE A 333 12.99 6.29 -4.46
CA ILE A 333 14.18 6.29 -3.59
C ILE A 333 14.06 7.39 -2.52
N LEU A 334 13.62 8.59 -2.91
CA LEU A 334 13.49 9.73 -2.00
C LEU A 334 12.32 9.61 -1.02
N THR A 335 11.31 8.80 -1.32
CA THR A 335 10.11 8.67 -0.46
C THR A 335 10.47 8.20 0.94
N LEU A 336 11.35 7.20 1.09
CA LEU A 336 11.74 6.68 2.40
C LEU A 336 12.48 7.70 3.26
N PRO A 337 13.60 8.32 2.83
CA PRO A 337 14.32 9.28 3.66
C PRO A 337 13.47 10.53 3.95
N LEU A 338 12.70 11.03 2.99
CA LEU A 338 11.91 12.24 3.19
C LEU A 338 10.73 12.00 4.14
N SER A 339 10.01 10.88 4.02
CA SER A 339 8.98 10.53 5.00
C SER A 339 9.54 10.26 6.39
N ALA A 340 10.73 9.66 6.48
CA ALA A 340 11.43 9.49 7.76
C ALA A 340 11.78 10.83 8.41
N LEU A 341 12.28 11.80 7.64
CA LEU A 341 12.58 13.14 8.15
C LEU A 341 11.32 13.87 8.63
N VAL A 342 10.21 13.77 7.88
CA VAL A 342 8.94 14.36 8.31
C VAL A 342 8.45 13.72 9.61
N ALA A 343 8.46 12.38 9.71
CA ALA A 343 8.04 11.69 10.93
C ALA A 343 8.96 11.96 12.13
N TYR A 344 10.27 12.08 11.90
CA TYR A 344 11.25 12.47 12.92
C TYR A 344 10.88 13.85 13.51
N GLY A 345 10.61 14.83 12.65
CA GLY A 345 10.15 16.16 13.08
C GLY A 345 8.78 16.13 13.78
N CYS A 346 7.83 15.34 13.27
CA CYS A 346 6.53 15.13 13.90
C CYS A 346 6.68 14.56 15.32
N LEU A 347 7.60 13.62 15.54
CA LEU A 347 7.80 13.06 16.87
C LEU A 347 8.33 14.11 17.83
N ILE A 348 9.33 14.90 17.44
CA ILE A 348 9.87 15.96 18.28
C ILE A 348 8.77 16.94 18.70
N ALA A 349 7.93 17.35 17.74
CA ALA A 349 6.81 18.24 18.01
C ALA A 349 5.78 17.59 18.96
N LEU A 350 5.42 16.33 18.75
CA LEU A 350 4.50 15.61 19.62
C LEU A 350 5.06 15.40 21.03
N ARG A 351 6.36 15.12 21.16
CA ARG A 351 7.03 14.99 22.47
C ARG A 351 7.06 16.32 23.23
N ALA A 352 7.12 17.45 22.54
CA ALA A 352 6.99 18.76 23.19
C ALA A 352 5.59 18.99 23.79
N VAL A 353 4.54 18.34 23.25
CA VAL A 353 3.16 18.45 23.74
C VAL A 353 2.83 17.38 24.79
N PHE A 354 3.20 16.13 24.53
CA PHE A 354 2.83 14.97 25.35
C PHE A 354 3.90 14.57 26.38
N GLY A 355 5.09 15.16 26.32
CA GLY A 355 6.24 14.80 27.15
C GLY A 355 6.97 13.54 26.67
N ASN A 356 8.16 13.30 27.22
CA ASN A 356 8.87 12.04 27.06
C ASN A 356 8.21 11.00 27.97
N VAL A 357 7.57 10.01 27.37
CA VAL A 357 7.22 8.78 28.06
C VAL A 357 8.48 7.93 27.96
N GLY A 358 9.29 7.97 29.03
CA GLY A 358 10.65 7.42 29.09
C GLY A 358 10.72 5.90 28.96
#